data_AF-A0ABD3DHA8-F1
#
_entry.id   AF-A0ABD3DHA8-F1
#
_cell.length_a   1.000
_cell.length_b   1.000
_cell.length_c   1.000
_cell.angle_alpha   90.00
_cell.angle_beta   90.00
_cell.angle_gamma   90.00
#
_symmetry.space_group_name_H-M   'P 1'
#
loop_
_entity.id
_entity.type
_entity.pdbx_description
1 polymer ?
#
loop_
_entity_poly.entity_id
_entity_poly.type
_entity_poly.pdbx_seq_one_letter_code
_entity_poly.pdbx_strand_id
1 'polypeptide(L)'
;MTQMAEQGLLPTVSNSNTENPITPISNVNLPTQTPENAITPISFITLSTHPLSIGQEFPDVYTCRRTLKDIAIASHFEIRIVKSDRSRFIAKCSKEGCPWRIHVAKCPGVPKFSVRTLIGEHTCEGVENLHHQQASVGWVARSVEARVRNNPQCKPKEILQDIHDQHGVAVSYMQAWRGKERSMVALHGTYEEGFSILPAYCEQIRKTNPGSIASVVATGPDNSFHRLFVSYRAAIYGFINACRPLLEFERVHLKGKYLGTMFCAAAIDADDALFPLALAVVDVESDENWMWFVSEIRKLLGVNTDSIPRLTVLSERTNGMVEAVEAHFPNAAHGFCLRYISENFRDTFKNSKLVNIFWNAVYALTTSEFESKVSEMVQISEDVLPWLHHFNPQMWAVAYFEGVRYGHFTLNVTELLYHWALECHELPIVQMMEHIRQELTSWFEDRRNAGMVLTSILVPSAEKRISEAIADARCYKVLRANEVEFEIVSTERTNIVDIRSRVCSCRRWQLYGLPCAHAASALMSCGQNVHLFAEHCFTVQSYRETYSQVICPISDKSVWMEEGAEGGRGEITIRPPKTRRPPGRPKKKVLRIESFKRPKRIVQCGRCHMLGHSQKKCALPM
;
A
#
# COMPACT_ATOMS: atom_id res chain seq x y z
N MET A 1 5.73 0.59 89.63
CA MET A 1 5.56 -0.83 89.25
C MET A 1 4.10 -1.01 88.86
N THR A 2 3.66 -1.38 87.66
CA THR A 2 4.28 -1.79 86.40
C THR A 2 3.12 -1.63 85.39
N GLN A 3 3.30 -0.89 84.29
CA GLN A 3 3.05 -1.30 82.88
C GLN A 3 2.16 -2.55 82.69
N MET A 4 1.29 -2.68 81.69
CA MET A 4 0.92 -1.86 80.52
C MET A 4 -0.43 -2.38 80.03
N ALA A 5 -1.26 -1.45 79.58
CA ALA A 5 -2.58 -1.70 79.00
C ALA A 5 -2.50 -2.00 77.50
N GLU A 6 -3.52 -2.71 77.07
CA GLU A 6 -3.90 -3.11 75.72
C GLU A 6 -4.09 -1.96 74.72
N GLN A 7 -3.95 -2.37 73.44
CA GLN A 7 -4.55 -1.87 72.20
C GLN A 7 -3.94 -0.66 71.47
N GLY A 8 -3.43 -0.98 70.27
CA GLY A 8 -3.67 -0.20 69.06
C GLY A 8 -2.44 0.50 68.47
N LEU A 9 -1.83 -0.07 67.42
CA LEU A 9 -1.04 0.63 66.41
C LEU A 9 -0.86 -0.25 65.15
N LEU A 10 -1.05 0.36 63.97
CA LEU A 10 -0.86 -0.14 62.60
C LEU A 10 0.54 -0.77 62.39
N PRO A 11 0.76 -1.60 61.33
CA PRO A 11 1.49 -1.01 60.19
C PRO A 11 1.26 -1.63 58.78
N THR A 12 1.33 -0.72 57.80
CA THR A 12 2.09 -0.78 56.53
C THR A 12 1.92 -1.94 55.53
N VAL A 13 1.50 -1.51 54.35
CA VAL A 13 1.72 -2.09 53.03
C VAL A 13 3.22 -2.37 52.77
N SER A 14 3.54 -3.57 52.31
CA SER A 14 4.76 -3.85 51.53
C SER A 14 4.43 -4.79 50.38
N ASN A 15 4.58 -4.28 49.16
CA ASN A 15 4.59 -5.04 47.92
C ASN A 15 5.87 -5.86 47.83
N SER A 16 5.77 -7.17 47.64
CA SER A 16 6.86 -8.01 47.16
C SER A 16 6.38 -8.93 46.03
N ASN A 17 6.80 -8.57 44.80
CA ASN A 17 6.84 -9.47 43.65
C ASN A 17 7.79 -10.63 43.95
N THR A 18 7.32 -11.86 43.78
CA THR A 18 8.18 -12.99 43.39
C THR A 18 7.41 -13.90 42.44
N GLU A 19 7.81 -13.86 41.17
CA GLU A 19 7.49 -14.87 40.15
C GLU A 19 8.16 -16.19 40.52
N ASN A 20 7.50 -17.31 40.25
CA ASN A 20 8.14 -18.61 40.01
C ASN A 20 7.20 -19.57 39.26
N PRO A 21 7.76 -20.58 38.57
CA PRO A 21 7.44 -20.88 37.18
C PRO A 21 6.63 -22.17 37.03
N ILE A 22 5.86 -22.27 35.94
CA ILE A 22 5.15 -23.50 35.57
C ILE A 22 5.83 -24.09 34.32
N THR A 23 6.39 -25.29 34.49
CA THR A 23 6.95 -26.14 33.43
C THR A 23 5.86 -27.02 32.79
N PRO A 24 6.07 -27.51 31.54
CA PRO A 24 4.99 -28.02 30.68
C PRO A 24 5.15 -29.51 30.31
N ILE A 25 4.10 -30.33 30.46
CA ILE A 25 3.95 -31.69 29.88
C ILE A 25 2.41 -31.95 29.81
N SER A 26 1.71 -32.48 28.79
CA SER A 26 2.00 -33.42 27.70
C SER A 26 0.96 -33.27 26.57
N ASN A 27 1.41 -33.45 25.33
CA ASN A 27 0.57 -33.60 24.13
C ASN A 27 -0.11 -34.97 24.05
N VAL A 28 -1.39 -34.99 23.69
CA VAL A 28 -2.11 -36.16 23.15
C VAL A 28 -2.56 -35.80 21.72
N ASN A 29 -2.10 -36.60 20.76
CA ASN A 29 -2.38 -36.50 19.32
C ASN A 29 -3.81 -36.94 18.97
N LEU A 30 -4.49 -36.21 18.08
CA LEU A 30 -5.26 -36.72 16.92
C LEU A 30 -5.63 -35.53 15.99
N PRO A 31 -5.95 -35.76 14.71
CA PRO A 31 -5.12 -35.32 13.59
C PRO A 31 -5.69 -34.08 12.90
N THR A 32 -4.91 -33.01 12.87
CA THR A 32 -5.11 -31.90 11.93
C THR A 32 -4.60 -32.32 10.55
N GLN A 33 -5.53 -32.70 9.66
CA GLN A 33 -5.27 -32.63 8.23
C GLN A 33 -5.21 -31.15 7.82
N THR A 34 -4.04 -30.55 7.98
CA THR A 34 -3.63 -29.44 7.14
C THR A 34 -3.45 -29.98 5.73
N PRO A 35 -3.93 -29.30 4.68
CA PRO A 35 -3.40 -29.57 3.36
C PRO A 35 -1.93 -29.18 3.44
N GLU A 36 -1.04 -30.17 3.43
CA GLU A 36 0.33 -29.95 2.96
C GLU A 36 0.17 -29.31 1.59
N ASN A 37 0.30 -27.99 1.53
CA ASN A 37 0.76 -27.34 0.31
C ASN A 37 2.15 -27.91 0.08
N ALA A 38 2.17 -29.05 -0.61
CA ALA A 38 3.32 -29.54 -1.31
C ALA A 38 3.82 -28.34 -2.10
N ILE A 39 4.92 -27.76 -1.63
CA ILE A 39 5.76 -26.91 -2.45
C ILE A 39 6.19 -27.86 -3.56
N THR A 40 5.40 -27.89 -4.64
CA THR A 40 5.83 -28.50 -5.89
C THR A 40 7.20 -27.91 -6.15
N PRO A 41 8.25 -28.75 -6.30
CA PRO A 41 9.55 -28.25 -6.67
C PRO A 41 9.31 -27.40 -7.91
N ILE A 42 9.66 -26.11 -7.83
CA ILE A 42 9.80 -25.28 -9.02
C ILE A 42 10.58 -26.15 -9.98
N SER A 43 10.03 -26.45 -11.16
CA SER A 43 10.73 -27.24 -12.15
C SER A 43 11.95 -26.43 -12.58
N PHE A 44 13.04 -26.59 -11.84
CA PHE A 44 14.33 -26.05 -12.14
C PHE A 44 14.68 -26.58 -13.52
N ILE A 45 15.10 -25.69 -14.42
CA ILE A 45 15.70 -26.11 -15.67
C ILE A 45 16.98 -26.85 -15.25
N THR A 46 16.86 -28.18 -15.13
CA THR A 46 18.00 -29.09 -15.08
C THR A 46 18.88 -28.72 -16.26
N LEU A 47 20.19 -28.60 -16.01
CA LEU A 47 21.22 -28.51 -17.05
C LEU A 47 21.07 -29.71 -17.99
N SER A 48 20.20 -29.61 -18.99
CA SER A 48 20.12 -30.57 -20.06
C SER A 48 21.28 -30.26 -20.98
N THR A 49 22.44 -30.85 -20.70
CA THR A 49 23.47 -31.05 -21.71
C THR A 49 22.90 -32.04 -22.73
N HIS A 50 21.97 -31.60 -23.56
CA HIS A 50 21.54 -32.41 -24.70
C HIS A 50 22.77 -32.57 -25.59
N PRO A 51 23.30 -33.80 -25.74
CA PRO A 51 24.47 -34.01 -26.57
C PRO A 51 24.09 -33.65 -28.00
N LEU A 52 24.87 -32.74 -28.60
CA LEU A 52 24.70 -32.41 -30.01
C LEU A 52 24.96 -33.66 -30.84
N SER A 53 24.12 -33.91 -31.82
CA SER A 53 24.28 -35.03 -32.75
C SER A 53 24.26 -34.55 -34.20
N ILE A 54 25.01 -35.25 -35.05
CA ILE A 54 24.93 -35.04 -36.50
C ILE A 54 23.51 -35.40 -36.95
N GLY A 55 22.91 -34.54 -37.76
CA GLY A 55 21.53 -34.67 -38.20
C GLY A 55 20.51 -33.95 -37.32
N GLN A 56 20.86 -33.54 -36.10
CA GLN A 56 19.95 -32.76 -35.23
C GLN A 56 19.45 -31.51 -35.92
N GLU A 57 18.12 -31.32 -35.92
CA GLU A 57 17.46 -30.16 -36.53
C GLU A 57 17.11 -29.10 -35.49
N PHE A 58 17.25 -27.84 -35.88
CA PHE A 58 16.78 -26.67 -35.18
C PHE A 58 15.70 -25.99 -36.02
N PRO A 59 14.64 -25.43 -35.40
CA PRO A 59 13.58 -24.72 -36.11
C PRO A 59 14.10 -23.56 -36.98
N ASP A 60 15.14 -22.87 -36.50
CA ASP A 60 15.74 -21.71 -37.14
C ASP A 60 17.20 -21.50 -36.66
N VAL A 61 17.92 -20.60 -37.34
CA VAL A 61 19.33 -20.29 -37.02
C VAL A 61 19.53 -19.61 -35.67
N TYR A 62 18.54 -18.85 -35.17
CA TYR A 62 18.62 -18.19 -33.86
C TYR A 62 18.52 -19.20 -32.73
N THR A 63 17.60 -20.15 -32.84
CA THR A 63 17.47 -21.27 -31.89
C THR A 63 18.77 -22.08 -31.87
N CYS A 64 19.34 -22.41 -33.03
CA CYS A 64 20.65 -23.08 -33.12
C CYS A 64 21.75 -22.29 -32.39
N ARG A 65 21.93 -21.00 -32.71
CA ARG A 65 22.96 -20.15 -32.07
C ARG A 65 22.74 -20.02 -30.57
N ARG A 66 21.50 -19.99 -30.11
CA ARG A 66 21.16 -19.95 -28.68
C ARG A 66 21.60 -21.24 -27.99
N THR A 67 21.16 -22.39 -28.49
CA THR A 67 21.52 -23.70 -27.92
C THR A 67 23.03 -23.90 -27.88
N LEU A 68 23.77 -23.50 -28.92
CA LEU A 68 25.23 -23.60 -28.92
C LEU A 68 25.90 -22.72 -27.87
N LYS A 69 25.34 -21.53 -27.56
CA LYS A 69 25.84 -20.69 -26.47
C LYS A 69 25.55 -21.30 -25.10
N ASP A 70 24.37 -21.89 -24.93
CA ASP A 70 23.98 -22.53 -23.67
C ASP A 70 24.89 -23.74 -23.38
N ILE A 71 25.20 -24.54 -24.41
CA ILE A 71 26.15 -25.65 -24.32
C ILE A 71 27.57 -25.16 -24.02
N ALA A 72 28.03 -24.12 -24.71
CA ALA A 72 29.35 -23.53 -24.47
C ALA A 72 29.54 -23.11 -23.01
N ILE A 73 28.52 -22.46 -22.43
CA ILE A 73 28.52 -22.04 -21.02
C ILE A 73 28.47 -23.24 -20.08
N ALA A 74 27.58 -24.21 -20.33
CA ALA A 74 27.44 -25.39 -19.48
C ALA A 74 28.67 -26.31 -19.50
N SER A 75 29.40 -26.34 -20.62
CA SER A 75 30.61 -27.13 -20.80
C SER A 75 31.90 -26.32 -20.63
N HIS A 76 31.81 -25.07 -20.15
CA HIS A 76 32.94 -24.18 -19.86
C HIS A 76 33.96 -24.05 -21.01
N PHE A 77 33.51 -23.79 -22.24
CA PHE A 77 34.39 -23.44 -23.37
C PHE A 77 33.82 -22.27 -24.18
N GLU A 78 34.69 -21.49 -24.83
CA GLU A 78 34.23 -20.38 -25.68
C GLU A 78 34.14 -20.76 -27.15
N ILE A 79 33.11 -20.23 -27.81
CA ILE A 79 32.89 -20.39 -29.26
C ILE A 79 33.38 -19.14 -30.02
N ARG A 80 34.25 -19.37 -31.02
CA ARG A 80 34.57 -18.40 -32.06
C ARG A 80 33.77 -18.71 -33.33
N ILE A 81 33.02 -17.71 -33.80
CA ILE A 81 32.27 -17.81 -35.06
C ILE A 81 33.26 -17.74 -36.22
N VAL A 82 33.25 -18.76 -37.08
CA VAL A 82 34.04 -18.80 -38.32
C VAL A 82 33.23 -18.22 -39.48
N LYS A 83 31.96 -18.63 -39.58
CA LYS A 83 31.06 -18.13 -40.63
C LYS A 83 29.62 -18.16 -40.15
N SER A 84 28.86 -17.13 -40.48
CA SER A 84 27.46 -17.01 -40.08
C SER A 84 26.71 -16.21 -41.14
N ASP A 85 25.95 -16.89 -41.97
CA ASP A 85 25.16 -16.29 -43.06
C ASP A 85 23.73 -16.87 -43.07
N ARG A 86 22.94 -16.59 -44.11
CA ARG A 86 21.53 -17.04 -44.21
C ARG A 86 21.38 -18.54 -44.47
N SER A 87 22.43 -19.24 -44.91
CA SER A 87 22.39 -20.66 -45.26
C SER A 87 23.22 -21.56 -44.36
N ARG A 88 24.13 -21.00 -43.56
CA ARG A 88 24.99 -21.78 -42.64
C ARG A 88 25.48 -21.01 -41.43
N PHE A 89 25.83 -21.77 -40.40
CA PHE A 89 26.52 -21.36 -39.20
C PHE A 89 27.68 -22.31 -38.91
N ILE A 90 28.90 -21.77 -38.84
CA ILE A 90 30.12 -22.51 -38.57
C ILE A 90 30.81 -21.87 -37.36
N ALA A 91 31.07 -22.69 -36.35
CA ALA A 91 31.68 -22.30 -35.09
C ALA A 91 32.80 -23.28 -34.74
N LYS A 92 33.83 -22.78 -34.06
CA LYS A 92 34.93 -23.58 -33.49
C LYS A 92 35.25 -23.14 -32.07
N CYS A 93 36.02 -23.92 -31.34
CA CYS A 93 36.53 -23.49 -30.04
C CYS A 93 37.44 -22.27 -30.21
N SER A 94 37.36 -21.32 -29.29
CA SER A 94 38.17 -20.10 -29.29
C SER A 94 39.64 -20.38 -28.98
N LYS A 95 39.96 -21.47 -28.26
CA LYS A 95 41.33 -21.86 -27.92
C LYS A 95 42.05 -22.39 -29.16
N GLU A 96 43.27 -21.91 -29.36
CA GLU A 96 44.09 -22.31 -30.50
C GLU A 96 44.46 -23.80 -30.40
N GLY A 97 44.48 -24.50 -31.53
CA GLY A 97 44.77 -25.94 -31.60
C GLY A 97 43.64 -26.88 -31.17
N CYS A 98 42.53 -26.38 -30.60
CA CYS A 98 41.41 -27.22 -30.21
C CYS A 98 40.61 -27.72 -31.44
N PRO A 99 40.33 -29.04 -31.58
CA PRO A 99 39.68 -29.60 -32.76
C PRO A 99 38.16 -29.38 -32.79
N TRP A 100 37.55 -28.99 -31.66
CA TRP A 100 36.11 -28.81 -31.56
C TRP A 100 35.58 -27.85 -32.62
N ARG A 101 34.60 -28.32 -33.39
CA ARG A 101 34.01 -27.58 -34.51
C ARG A 101 32.61 -28.08 -34.80
N ILE A 102 31.73 -27.14 -35.14
CA ILE A 102 30.39 -27.45 -35.62
C ILE A 102 30.10 -26.70 -36.92
N HIS A 103 29.40 -27.39 -37.83
CA HIS A 103 28.80 -26.83 -39.04
C HIS A 103 27.32 -27.18 -39.08
N VAL A 104 26.49 -26.15 -39.10
CA VAL A 104 25.04 -26.25 -39.21
C VAL A 104 24.61 -25.55 -40.49
N ALA A 105 23.76 -26.18 -41.29
CA ALA A 105 23.29 -25.63 -42.57
C ALA A 105 21.77 -25.68 -42.68
N LYS A 106 21.20 -24.71 -43.39
CA LYS A 106 19.76 -24.63 -43.66
C LYS A 106 19.30 -25.84 -44.47
N CYS A 107 18.18 -26.43 -44.10
CA CYS A 107 17.55 -27.50 -44.84
C CYS A 107 16.87 -26.95 -46.12
N PRO A 108 16.96 -27.65 -47.27
CA PRO A 108 16.30 -27.21 -48.50
C PRO A 108 14.78 -27.05 -48.31
N GLY A 109 14.21 -25.97 -48.84
CA GLY A 109 12.75 -25.75 -48.86
C GLY A 109 12.09 -25.41 -47.52
N VAL A 110 12.81 -25.43 -46.40
CA VAL A 110 12.25 -25.17 -45.06
C VAL A 110 13.13 -24.21 -44.25
N PRO A 111 12.60 -23.49 -43.23
CA PRO A 111 13.38 -22.57 -42.40
C PRO A 111 14.34 -23.24 -41.41
N LYS A 112 14.29 -24.58 -41.31
CA LYS A 112 15.08 -25.38 -40.36
C LYS A 112 16.58 -25.42 -40.68
N PHE A 113 17.39 -25.70 -39.67
CA PHE A 113 18.83 -25.85 -39.76
C PHE A 113 19.25 -27.20 -39.17
N SER A 114 20.09 -27.96 -39.88
CA SER A 114 20.56 -29.28 -39.42
C SER A 114 22.08 -29.29 -39.21
N VAL A 115 22.53 -29.97 -38.16
CA VAL A 115 23.95 -30.21 -37.88
C VAL A 115 24.53 -31.12 -38.96
N ARG A 116 25.40 -30.59 -39.82
CA ARG A 116 26.06 -31.33 -40.90
C ARG A 116 27.39 -31.94 -40.50
N THR A 117 28.09 -31.27 -39.59
CA THR A 117 29.40 -31.72 -39.09
C THR A 117 29.52 -31.34 -37.64
N LEU A 118 29.97 -32.27 -36.81
CA LEU A 118 30.27 -32.06 -35.41
C LEU A 118 31.56 -32.81 -35.07
N ILE A 119 32.58 -32.07 -34.66
CA ILE A 119 33.76 -32.59 -33.97
C ILE A 119 33.55 -32.19 -32.51
N GLY A 120 33.13 -33.16 -31.68
CA GLY A 120 32.76 -32.92 -30.28
C GLY A 120 33.94 -32.99 -29.30
N GLU A 121 35.09 -33.49 -29.74
CA GLU A 121 36.29 -33.61 -28.90
C GLU A 121 36.91 -32.24 -28.63
N HIS A 122 37.32 -32.03 -27.37
CA HIS A 122 38.10 -30.89 -26.94
C HIS A 122 39.49 -31.38 -26.49
N THR A 123 40.54 -30.68 -26.89
CA THR A 123 41.91 -30.85 -26.37
C THR A 123 42.34 -29.68 -25.48
N CYS A 124 41.42 -28.76 -25.19
CA CYS A 124 41.65 -27.60 -24.34
C CYS A 124 41.06 -27.83 -22.95
N GLU A 125 41.64 -27.16 -21.94
CA GLU A 125 41.15 -27.13 -20.56
C GLU A 125 39.86 -26.29 -20.38
N GLY A 126 39.38 -25.66 -21.45
CA GLY A 126 38.18 -24.81 -21.43
C GLY A 126 38.48 -23.37 -21.01
N VAL A 127 37.53 -22.75 -20.33
CA VAL A 127 37.65 -21.40 -19.75
C VAL A 127 38.07 -21.52 -18.29
N GLU A 128 39.28 -21.07 -17.97
CA GLU A 128 39.83 -21.11 -16.61
C GLU A 128 39.40 -19.93 -15.74
N ASN A 129 38.94 -18.83 -16.34
CA ASN A 129 38.42 -17.67 -15.61
C ASN A 129 36.89 -17.72 -15.50
N LEU A 130 36.34 -17.00 -14.51
CA LEU A 130 34.89 -16.95 -14.33
C LEU A 130 34.18 -16.15 -15.43
N HIS A 131 34.90 -15.42 -16.29
CA HIS A 131 34.28 -14.62 -17.35
C HIS A 131 33.98 -15.49 -18.57
N HIS A 132 32.80 -15.36 -19.16
CA HIS A 132 32.43 -16.16 -20.33
C HIS A 132 31.90 -15.27 -21.46
N GLN A 133 32.55 -15.28 -22.63
CA GLN A 133 32.19 -14.42 -23.76
C GLN A 133 30.75 -14.64 -24.27
N GLN A 134 30.25 -15.87 -24.19
CA GLN A 134 28.88 -16.25 -24.57
C GLN A 134 27.80 -15.83 -23.55
N ALA A 135 28.16 -15.42 -22.32
CA ALA A 135 27.26 -14.90 -21.29
C ALA A 135 26.83 -13.44 -21.58
N SER A 136 26.27 -13.26 -22.77
CA SER A 136 25.74 -12.00 -23.28
C SER A 136 24.51 -11.51 -22.48
N VAL A 137 24.20 -10.22 -22.56
CA VAL A 137 22.96 -9.65 -21.97
C VAL A 137 21.70 -10.42 -22.40
N GLY A 138 21.64 -10.87 -23.66
CA GLY A 138 20.51 -11.66 -24.14
C GLY A 138 20.44 -13.06 -23.55
N TRP A 139 21.58 -13.65 -23.19
CA TRP A 139 21.62 -14.91 -22.45
C TRP A 139 21.15 -14.69 -21.00
N VAL A 140 21.72 -13.70 -20.31
CA VAL A 140 21.32 -13.33 -18.95
C VAL A 140 19.81 -13.11 -18.85
N ALA A 141 19.23 -12.34 -19.77
CA ALA A 141 17.79 -12.06 -19.79
C ALA A 141 16.93 -13.35 -19.84
N ARG A 142 17.35 -14.36 -20.60
CA ARG A 142 16.61 -15.64 -20.68
C ARG A 142 16.82 -16.48 -19.42
N SER A 143 18.05 -16.55 -18.92
CA SER A 143 18.37 -17.32 -17.72
C SER A 143 17.61 -16.83 -16.48
N VAL A 144 17.28 -15.54 -16.41
CA VAL A 144 16.56 -14.95 -15.28
C VAL A 144 15.08 -14.68 -15.52
N GLU A 145 14.54 -14.99 -16.70
CA GLU A 145 13.17 -14.62 -17.09
C GLU A 145 12.13 -15.15 -16.11
N ALA A 146 12.21 -16.43 -15.74
CA ALA A 146 11.29 -17.04 -14.77
C ALA A 146 11.37 -16.38 -13.39
N ARG A 147 12.59 -16.04 -12.95
CA ARG A 147 12.80 -15.32 -11.68
C ARG A 147 12.22 -13.92 -11.73
N VAL A 148 12.45 -13.19 -12.82
CA VAL A 148 11.93 -11.83 -13.01
C VAL A 148 10.40 -11.85 -13.10
N ARG A 149 9.79 -12.86 -13.73
CA ARG A 149 8.33 -13.06 -13.74
C ARG A 149 7.78 -13.24 -12.33
N ASN A 150 8.43 -14.06 -11.49
CA ASN A 150 7.96 -14.34 -10.13
C ASN A 150 8.28 -13.22 -9.14
N ASN A 151 9.38 -12.49 -9.36
CA ASN A 151 9.79 -11.37 -8.54
C ASN A 151 10.42 -10.26 -9.42
N PRO A 152 9.58 -9.36 -9.97
CA PRO A 152 10.05 -8.23 -10.77
C PRO A 152 10.99 -7.30 -10.00
N GLN A 153 10.94 -7.30 -8.66
CA GLN A 153 11.76 -6.46 -7.78
C GLN A 153 13.15 -7.04 -7.48
N CYS A 154 13.50 -8.21 -8.03
CA CYS A 154 14.82 -8.82 -7.85
C CYS A 154 15.95 -7.84 -8.21
N LYS A 155 16.98 -7.80 -7.37
CA LYS A 155 18.10 -6.86 -7.54
C LYS A 155 19.11 -7.44 -8.52
N PRO A 156 19.80 -6.59 -9.32
CA PRO A 156 20.86 -7.08 -10.20
C PRO A 156 21.95 -7.87 -9.45
N LYS A 157 22.26 -7.52 -8.19
CA LYS A 157 23.20 -8.29 -7.36
C LYS A 157 22.73 -9.72 -7.07
N GLU A 158 21.43 -9.91 -6.88
CA GLU A 158 20.85 -11.23 -6.68
C GLU A 158 20.92 -12.02 -7.99
N ILE A 159 20.70 -11.37 -9.14
CA ILE A 159 20.89 -11.98 -10.47
C ILE A 159 22.34 -12.43 -10.69
N LEU A 160 23.32 -11.60 -10.28
CA LEU A 160 24.74 -11.97 -10.35
C LEU A 160 25.02 -13.27 -9.59
N GLN A 161 24.52 -13.34 -8.35
CA GLN A 161 24.75 -14.47 -7.47
C GLN A 161 24.10 -15.75 -8.03
N ASP A 162 22.84 -15.68 -8.45
CA ASP A 162 22.14 -16.83 -9.03
C ASP A 162 22.85 -17.38 -10.28
N ILE A 163 23.33 -16.50 -11.17
CA ILE A 163 24.03 -16.93 -12.39
C ILE A 163 25.36 -17.60 -12.03
N HIS A 164 26.08 -17.05 -11.06
CA HIS A 164 27.30 -17.66 -10.57
C HIS A 164 27.03 -19.04 -9.96
N ASP A 165 26.02 -19.16 -9.10
CA ASP A 165 25.70 -20.40 -8.39
C ASP A 165 25.17 -21.49 -9.33
N GLN A 166 24.41 -21.13 -10.37
CA GLN A 166 23.81 -22.08 -11.30
C GLN A 166 24.73 -22.45 -12.47
N HIS A 167 25.59 -21.53 -12.92
CA HIS A 167 26.36 -21.71 -14.16
C HIS A 167 27.88 -21.58 -13.97
N GLY A 168 28.36 -21.23 -12.78
CA GLY A 168 29.80 -21.00 -12.53
C GLY A 168 30.38 -19.81 -13.32
N VAL A 169 29.53 -18.92 -13.84
CA VAL A 169 29.95 -17.78 -14.67
C VAL A 169 29.76 -16.46 -13.93
N ALA A 170 30.82 -15.65 -13.90
CA ALA A 170 30.78 -14.26 -13.50
C ALA A 170 30.29 -13.35 -14.63
N VAL A 171 29.17 -12.67 -14.38
CA VAL A 171 28.66 -11.57 -15.20
C VAL A 171 28.90 -10.23 -14.50
N SER A 172 29.04 -9.14 -15.25
CA SER A 172 29.15 -7.80 -14.64
C SER A 172 27.80 -7.31 -14.12
N TYR A 173 27.81 -6.40 -13.14
CA TYR A 173 26.60 -5.73 -12.65
C TYR A 173 25.77 -5.12 -13.78
N MET A 174 26.43 -4.50 -14.77
CA MET A 174 25.74 -3.91 -15.92
C MET A 174 25.12 -4.96 -16.85
N GLN A 175 25.73 -6.15 -17.01
CA GLN A 175 25.11 -7.25 -17.75
C GLN A 175 23.87 -7.78 -17.04
N ALA A 176 23.92 -7.96 -15.71
CA ALA A 176 22.76 -8.36 -14.91
C ALA A 176 21.63 -7.33 -14.97
N TRP A 177 21.95 -6.05 -14.81
CA TRP A 177 20.95 -4.98 -14.89
C TRP A 177 20.32 -4.91 -16.28
N ARG A 178 21.12 -4.89 -17.37
CA ARG A 178 20.57 -4.90 -18.74
C ARG A 178 19.80 -6.17 -19.08
N GLY A 179 20.22 -7.31 -18.52
CA GLY A 179 19.53 -8.58 -18.68
C GLY A 179 18.14 -8.52 -18.06
N LYS A 180 18.04 -8.06 -16.81
CA LYS A 180 16.78 -7.79 -16.12
C LYS A 180 15.87 -6.86 -16.93
N GLU A 181 16.36 -5.71 -17.37
CA GLU A 181 15.57 -4.75 -18.16
C GLU A 181 15.02 -5.39 -19.45
N ARG A 182 15.82 -6.21 -20.13
CA ARG A 182 15.37 -6.93 -21.33
C ARG A 182 14.30 -7.97 -21.00
N SER A 183 14.40 -8.69 -19.88
CA SER A 183 13.35 -9.62 -19.42
C SER A 183 12.06 -8.88 -19.07
N MET A 184 12.15 -7.74 -18.37
CA MET A 184 10.99 -6.90 -18.04
C MET A 184 10.26 -6.44 -19.30
N VAL A 185 10.99 -5.97 -20.32
CA VAL A 185 10.40 -5.58 -21.60
C VAL A 185 9.73 -6.76 -22.31
N ALA A 186 10.33 -7.95 -22.27
CA ALA A 186 9.75 -9.14 -22.88
C ALA A 186 8.45 -9.59 -22.17
N LEU A 187 8.39 -9.45 -20.84
CA LEU A 187 7.24 -9.86 -20.02
C LEU A 187 6.10 -8.84 -20.03
N HIS A 188 6.42 -7.54 -19.95
CA HIS A 188 5.45 -6.49 -19.69
C HIS A 188 5.29 -5.50 -20.85
N GLY A 189 6.13 -5.58 -21.87
CA GLY A 189 6.23 -4.56 -22.91
C GLY A 189 7.09 -3.36 -22.47
N THR A 190 7.18 -2.38 -23.36
CA THR A 190 7.95 -1.16 -23.06
C THR A 190 7.13 -0.16 -22.25
N TYR A 191 7.79 0.76 -21.54
CA TYR A 191 7.10 1.87 -20.88
C TYR A 191 6.30 2.71 -21.88
N GLU A 192 6.89 2.97 -23.06
CA GLU A 192 6.28 3.69 -24.16
C GLU A 192 4.99 3.03 -24.68
N GLU A 193 5.05 1.71 -24.90
CA GLU A 193 3.89 0.90 -25.30
C GLU A 193 2.76 0.99 -24.26
N GLY A 194 3.10 0.98 -22.97
CA GLY A 194 2.15 1.15 -21.88
C GLY A 194 1.34 2.44 -22.00
N PHE A 195 1.97 3.57 -22.37
CA PHE A 195 1.23 4.82 -22.61
C PHE A 195 0.38 4.74 -23.87
N SER A 196 0.88 4.15 -24.96
CA SER A 196 0.15 4.11 -26.23
C SER A 196 -1.17 3.35 -26.14
N ILE A 197 -1.25 2.32 -25.30
CA ILE A 197 -2.45 1.47 -25.17
C ILE A 197 -3.43 1.93 -24.06
N LEU A 198 -3.15 3.04 -23.36
CA LEU A 198 -4.03 3.57 -22.31
C LEU A 198 -5.48 3.83 -22.76
N PRO A 199 -5.76 4.37 -23.96
CA PRO A 199 -7.14 4.58 -24.41
C PRO A 199 -7.92 3.27 -24.49
N ALA A 200 -7.33 2.26 -25.11
CA ALA A 200 -7.92 0.93 -25.23
C ALA A 200 -8.06 0.26 -23.85
N TYR A 201 -7.10 0.47 -22.94
CA TYR A 201 -7.17 -0.06 -21.58
C TYR A 201 -8.36 0.54 -20.81
N CYS A 202 -8.56 1.85 -20.91
CA CYS A 202 -9.71 2.52 -20.31
C CYS A 202 -11.03 2.00 -20.89
N GLU A 203 -11.08 1.70 -22.19
CA GLU A 203 -12.26 1.09 -22.82
C GLU A 203 -12.52 -0.31 -22.28
N GLN A 204 -11.49 -1.14 -22.12
CA GLN A 204 -11.64 -2.47 -21.53
C GLN A 204 -12.11 -2.40 -20.07
N ILE A 205 -11.64 -1.44 -19.27
CA ILE A 205 -12.18 -1.21 -17.92
C ILE A 205 -13.70 -0.95 -18.00
N ARG A 206 -14.14 -0.03 -18.86
CA ARG A 206 -15.57 0.30 -19.00
C ARG A 206 -16.41 -0.87 -19.53
N LYS A 207 -15.88 -1.64 -20.49
CA LYS A 207 -16.53 -2.81 -21.11
C LYS A 207 -16.70 -3.95 -20.11
N THR A 208 -15.64 -4.29 -19.38
CA THR A 208 -15.64 -5.44 -18.42
C THR A 208 -16.27 -5.10 -17.09
N ASN A 209 -16.25 -3.82 -16.69
CA ASN A 209 -16.83 -3.33 -15.44
C ASN A 209 -17.83 -2.19 -15.74
N PRO A 210 -19.03 -2.50 -16.27
CA PRO A 210 -20.03 -1.48 -16.62
C PRO A 210 -20.33 -0.51 -15.48
N GLY A 211 -20.39 0.78 -15.81
CA GLY A 211 -20.58 1.87 -14.83
C GLY A 211 -19.29 2.34 -14.14
N SER A 212 -18.13 1.74 -14.46
CA SER A 212 -16.83 2.27 -14.06
C SER A 212 -16.48 3.52 -14.85
N ILE A 213 -15.70 4.41 -14.25
CA ILE A 213 -15.18 5.61 -14.89
C ILE A 213 -13.69 5.38 -15.11
N ALA A 214 -13.27 5.34 -16.37
CA ALA A 214 -11.86 5.35 -16.74
C ALA A 214 -11.68 6.41 -17.82
N SER A 215 -10.64 7.22 -17.76
CA SER A 215 -10.35 8.23 -18.78
C SER A 215 -8.87 8.55 -18.83
N VAL A 216 -8.38 8.85 -20.03
CA VAL A 216 -7.00 9.29 -20.24
C VAL A 216 -7.02 10.58 -21.04
N VAL A 217 -6.18 11.53 -20.63
CA VAL A 217 -6.03 12.85 -21.24
C VAL A 217 -4.59 12.99 -21.73
N ALA A 218 -4.45 13.42 -22.97
CA ALA A 218 -3.18 13.81 -23.57
C ALA A 218 -3.22 15.29 -23.95
N THR A 219 -2.07 15.96 -23.94
CA THR A 219 -1.95 17.39 -24.23
C THR A 219 -0.84 17.67 -25.23
N GLY A 220 -0.97 18.83 -25.90
CA GLY A 220 0.01 19.33 -26.86
C GLY A 220 0.00 18.61 -28.22
N PRO A 221 0.85 19.06 -29.16
CA PRO A 221 0.86 18.55 -30.54
C PRO A 221 1.34 17.09 -30.66
N ASP A 222 2.06 16.60 -29.65
CA ASP A 222 2.63 15.26 -29.61
C ASP A 222 1.70 14.21 -28.97
N ASN A 223 0.50 14.59 -28.52
CA ASN A 223 -0.38 13.77 -27.69
C ASN A 223 0.38 13.17 -26.48
N SER A 224 1.12 14.02 -25.75
CA SER A 224 1.87 13.59 -24.57
C SER A 224 0.91 13.32 -23.42
N PHE A 225 1.13 12.22 -22.70
CA PHE A 225 0.38 11.84 -21.52
C PHE A 225 0.33 12.99 -20.51
N HIS A 226 -0.88 13.28 -20.03
CA HIS A 226 -1.15 14.30 -19.02
C HIS A 226 -1.75 13.66 -17.77
N ARG A 227 -2.88 12.97 -17.94
CA ARG A 227 -3.68 12.45 -16.82
C ARG A 227 -4.33 11.11 -17.17
N LEU A 228 -4.42 10.23 -16.19
CA LEU A 228 -5.26 9.02 -16.17
C LEU A 228 -6.15 9.10 -14.93
N PHE A 229 -7.42 8.77 -15.06
CA PHE A 229 -8.36 8.61 -13.95
C PHE A 229 -9.04 7.24 -14.06
N VAL A 230 -9.14 6.51 -12.95
CA VAL A 230 -9.83 5.21 -12.87
C VAL A 230 -10.59 5.11 -11.54
N SER A 231 -11.87 4.79 -11.63
CA SER A 231 -12.70 4.37 -10.50
C SER A 231 -13.66 3.27 -10.95
N TYR A 232 -13.61 2.12 -10.27
CA TYR A 232 -14.43 0.97 -10.60
C TYR A 232 -15.85 1.13 -10.06
N ARG A 233 -16.85 0.64 -10.80
CA ARG A 233 -18.25 0.66 -10.38
C ARG A 233 -18.44 0.09 -8.96
N ALA A 234 -17.71 -0.98 -8.63
CA ALA A 234 -17.77 -1.58 -7.31
C ALA A 234 -17.34 -0.63 -6.19
N ALA A 235 -16.26 0.14 -6.40
CA ALA A 235 -15.79 1.13 -5.46
C ALA A 235 -16.77 2.32 -5.34
N ILE A 236 -17.27 2.82 -6.48
CA ILE A 236 -18.27 3.90 -6.51
C ILE A 236 -19.51 3.50 -5.69
N TYR A 237 -20.04 2.30 -5.95
CA TYR A 237 -21.22 1.79 -5.29
C TYR A 237 -21.02 1.61 -3.78
N GLY A 238 -19.92 0.97 -3.38
CA GLY A 238 -19.63 0.72 -1.97
C GLY A 238 -19.47 1.99 -1.16
N PHE A 239 -18.83 3.01 -1.75
CA PHE A 239 -18.68 4.32 -1.10
C PHE A 239 -20.02 5.02 -0.89
N ILE A 240 -20.83 5.14 -1.93
CA ILE A 240 -22.09 5.91 -1.90
C ILE A 240 -23.10 5.29 -0.94
N ASN A 241 -23.19 3.95 -0.92
CA ASN A 241 -24.29 3.28 -0.23
C ASN A 241 -23.96 2.86 1.21
N ALA A 242 -22.68 2.76 1.59
CA ALA A 242 -22.35 2.04 2.82
C ALA A 242 -21.08 2.47 3.55
N CYS A 243 -20.06 3.01 2.87
CA CYS A 243 -18.88 3.53 3.56
C CYS A 243 -19.26 4.70 4.49
N ARG A 244 -18.35 5.01 5.42
CA ARG A 244 -18.46 6.24 6.20
C ARG A 244 -18.36 7.45 5.25
N PRO A 245 -19.10 8.54 5.49
CA PRO A 245 -19.04 9.77 4.67
C PRO A 245 -17.76 10.57 4.95
N LEU A 246 -16.62 9.90 4.82
CA LEU A 246 -15.27 10.37 5.07
C LEU A 246 -14.41 10.04 3.85
N LEU A 247 -13.77 11.04 3.26
CA LEU A 247 -12.82 10.89 2.16
C LEU A 247 -11.43 11.33 2.60
N GLU A 248 -10.44 10.51 2.29
CA GLU A 248 -9.03 10.79 2.40
C GLU A 248 -8.45 11.05 1.01
N PHE A 249 -7.75 12.17 0.85
CA PHE A 249 -6.97 12.47 -0.35
C PHE A 249 -5.48 12.44 -0.03
N GLU A 250 -4.73 11.68 -0.82
CA GLU A 250 -3.29 11.55 -0.68
C GLU A 250 -2.62 11.30 -2.03
N ARG A 251 -1.31 11.51 -2.05
CA ARG A 251 -0.48 11.28 -3.22
C ARG A 251 0.77 10.46 -2.92
N VAL A 252 1.36 9.94 -3.99
CA VAL A 252 2.71 9.36 -3.95
C VAL A 252 3.44 9.63 -5.26
N HIS A 253 4.72 10.00 -5.18
CA HIS A 253 5.55 10.18 -6.37
C HIS A 253 6.03 8.84 -6.91
N LEU A 254 5.83 8.64 -8.21
CA LEU A 254 6.29 7.47 -8.93
C LEU A 254 7.79 7.59 -9.23
N LYS A 255 8.52 6.48 -9.05
CA LYS A 255 9.99 6.44 -9.24
C LYS A 255 10.43 5.77 -10.55
N GLY A 256 9.50 5.55 -11.48
CA GLY A 256 9.72 4.90 -12.77
C GLY A 256 10.46 5.76 -13.79
N LYS A 257 10.56 5.27 -15.03
CA LYS A 257 11.30 5.93 -16.14
C LYS A 257 10.81 7.35 -16.43
N TYR A 258 9.50 7.55 -16.40
CA TYR A 258 8.81 8.79 -16.76
C TYR A 258 8.35 9.63 -15.56
N LEU A 259 8.76 9.26 -14.34
CA LEU A 259 8.29 9.88 -13.09
C LEU A 259 6.75 9.95 -13.06
N GLY A 260 6.18 11.02 -12.49
CA GLY A 260 4.74 11.20 -12.30
C GLY A 260 4.33 11.11 -10.84
N THR A 261 3.06 11.40 -10.59
CA THR A 261 2.45 11.34 -9.26
C THR A 261 1.16 10.54 -9.35
N MET A 262 0.96 9.60 -8.43
CA MET A 262 -0.31 8.91 -8.27
C MET A 262 -1.11 9.61 -7.17
N PHE A 263 -2.36 9.94 -7.47
CA PHE A 263 -3.34 10.44 -6.50
C PHE A 263 -4.31 9.32 -6.15
N CYS A 264 -4.76 9.29 -4.91
CA CYS A 264 -5.80 8.38 -4.44
C CYS A 264 -6.84 9.15 -3.63
N ALA A 265 -8.10 8.83 -3.91
CA ALA A 265 -9.23 9.11 -3.05
C ALA A 265 -9.62 7.80 -2.39
N ALA A 266 -9.69 7.76 -1.06
CA ALA A 266 -10.10 6.59 -0.32
C ALA A 266 -11.11 6.95 0.76
N ALA A 267 -11.98 6.02 1.10
CA ALA A 267 -12.92 6.12 2.21
C ALA A 267 -12.54 5.15 3.31
N ILE A 268 -13.39 5.07 4.34
CA ILE A 268 -13.29 4.09 5.41
C ILE A 268 -14.57 3.26 5.38
N ASP A 269 -14.42 1.93 5.40
CA ASP A 269 -15.56 1.02 5.47
C ASP A 269 -16.16 0.97 6.89
N ALA A 270 -17.11 0.05 7.08
CA ALA A 270 -17.77 -0.08 8.37
C ALA A 270 -16.82 -0.48 9.51
N ASP A 271 -15.82 -1.33 9.24
CA ASP A 271 -14.94 -1.98 10.23
C ASP A 271 -13.56 -1.33 10.33
N ASP A 272 -13.49 -0.01 10.08
CA ASP A 272 -12.28 0.82 10.15
C ASP A 272 -11.19 0.49 9.11
N ALA A 273 -11.49 -0.32 8.08
CA ALA A 273 -10.55 -0.57 7.01
C ALA A 273 -10.63 0.50 5.91
N LEU A 274 -9.48 0.77 5.29
CA LEU A 274 -9.39 1.67 4.15
C LEU A 274 -10.15 1.09 2.94
N PHE A 275 -10.82 1.95 2.19
CA PHE A 275 -11.58 1.59 1.01
C PHE A 275 -11.21 2.50 -0.18
N PRO A 276 -10.33 2.07 -1.10
CA PRO A 276 -9.93 2.89 -2.24
C PRO A 276 -11.12 3.18 -3.17
N LEU A 277 -11.44 4.46 -3.39
CA LEU A 277 -12.54 4.91 -4.23
C LEU A 277 -12.09 5.14 -5.67
N ALA A 278 -11.00 5.90 -5.85
CA ALA A 278 -10.53 6.28 -7.17
C ALA A 278 -9.03 6.57 -7.17
N LEU A 279 -8.42 6.34 -8.33
CA LEU A 279 -7.00 6.54 -8.57
C LEU A 279 -6.80 7.44 -9.78
N ALA A 280 -5.77 8.27 -9.70
CA ALA A 280 -5.28 9.00 -10.85
C ALA A 280 -3.76 8.91 -10.96
N VAL A 281 -3.26 8.92 -12.19
CA VAL A 281 -1.84 9.10 -12.48
C VAL A 281 -1.71 10.38 -13.29
N VAL A 282 -0.86 11.29 -12.81
CA VAL A 282 -0.59 12.57 -13.46
C VAL A 282 0.89 12.70 -13.77
N ASP A 283 1.20 13.47 -14.80
CA ASP A 283 2.57 13.73 -15.25
C ASP A 283 3.41 14.49 -14.21
N VAL A 284 2.78 15.39 -13.46
CA VAL A 284 3.37 16.19 -12.38
C VAL A 284 2.36 16.49 -11.28
N GLU A 285 2.83 16.67 -10.04
CA GLU A 285 1.97 17.26 -9.01
C GLU A 285 1.88 18.78 -9.23
N SER A 286 0.66 19.28 -9.39
CA SER A 286 0.38 20.72 -9.51
C SER A 286 -1.00 21.03 -8.94
N ASP A 287 -1.24 22.30 -8.62
CA ASP A 287 -2.55 22.77 -8.13
C ASP A 287 -3.64 22.51 -9.18
N GLU A 288 -3.33 22.65 -10.47
CA GLU A 288 -4.25 22.33 -11.58
C GLU A 288 -4.64 20.83 -11.60
N ASN A 289 -3.65 19.95 -11.37
CA ASN A 289 -3.90 18.50 -11.35
C ASN A 289 -4.69 18.08 -10.09
N TRP A 290 -4.49 18.74 -8.95
CA TRP A 290 -5.31 18.54 -7.75
C TRP A 290 -6.76 19.03 -7.96
N MET A 291 -6.94 20.24 -8.48
CA MET A 291 -8.24 20.80 -8.82
C MET A 291 -9.01 19.86 -9.76
N TRP A 292 -8.34 19.40 -10.83
CA TRP A 292 -8.92 18.44 -11.76
C TRP A 292 -9.30 17.12 -11.08
N PHE A 293 -8.41 16.53 -10.26
CA PHE A 293 -8.68 15.24 -9.63
C PHE A 293 -9.89 15.31 -8.69
N VAL A 294 -9.95 16.33 -7.82
CA VAL A 294 -11.09 16.53 -6.91
C VAL A 294 -12.38 16.83 -7.71
N SER A 295 -12.28 17.53 -8.84
CA SER A 295 -13.39 17.71 -9.79
C SER A 295 -13.94 16.38 -10.30
N GLU A 296 -13.07 15.45 -10.70
CA GLU A 296 -13.50 14.12 -11.17
C GLU A 296 -14.19 13.32 -10.07
N ILE A 297 -13.74 13.41 -8.82
CA ILE A 297 -14.43 12.80 -7.67
C ILE A 297 -15.81 13.43 -7.47
N ARG A 298 -15.92 14.75 -7.53
CA ARG A 298 -17.22 15.44 -7.40
C ARG A 298 -18.19 15.06 -8.52
N LYS A 299 -17.72 14.98 -9.77
CA LYS A 299 -18.53 14.54 -10.92
C LYS A 299 -18.96 13.08 -10.75
N LEU A 300 -18.03 12.21 -10.37
CA LEU A 300 -18.29 10.80 -10.08
C LEU A 300 -19.43 10.66 -9.07
N LEU A 301 -19.39 11.40 -7.96
CA LEU A 301 -20.47 11.37 -6.98
C LEU A 301 -21.77 11.94 -7.56
N GLY A 302 -21.72 13.12 -8.19
CA GLY A 302 -22.92 13.77 -8.74
C GLY A 302 -23.65 12.97 -9.83
N VAL A 303 -22.96 12.12 -10.59
CA VAL A 303 -23.58 11.25 -11.61
C VAL A 303 -24.16 9.97 -10.98
N ASN A 304 -23.72 9.59 -9.78
CA ASN A 304 -24.08 8.31 -9.15
C ASN A 304 -24.94 8.45 -7.89
N THR A 305 -25.30 9.68 -7.46
CA THR A 305 -26.26 9.92 -6.38
C THR A 305 -27.12 11.15 -6.67
N ASP A 306 -28.40 11.11 -6.27
CA ASP A 306 -29.33 12.25 -6.36
C ASP A 306 -28.93 13.39 -5.41
N SER A 307 -28.27 13.05 -4.29
CA SER A 307 -27.76 14.02 -3.33
C SER A 307 -26.48 13.51 -2.68
N ILE A 308 -25.43 14.33 -2.73
CA ILE A 308 -24.16 14.01 -2.08
C ILE A 308 -24.34 14.28 -0.58
N PRO A 309 -24.13 13.28 0.30
CA PRO A 309 -24.24 13.48 1.74
C PRO A 309 -23.22 14.52 2.22
N ARG A 310 -23.44 15.10 3.40
CA ARG A 310 -22.43 15.98 4.01
C ARG A 310 -21.16 15.16 4.29
N LEU A 311 -20.10 15.42 3.53
CA LEU A 311 -18.85 14.70 3.64
C LEU A 311 -17.91 15.36 4.66
N THR A 312 -17.05 14.54 5.24
CA THR A 312 -15.81 14.99 5.86
C THR A 312 -14.66 14.65 4.93
N VAL A 313 -13.75 15.58 4.68
CA VAL A 313 -12.57 15.38 3.85
C VAL A 313 -11.33 15.49 4.74
N LEU A 314 -10.39 14.57 4.60
CA LEU A 314 -9.07 14.59 5.22
C LEU A 314 -7.99 14.67 4.15
N SER A 315 -7.02 15.57 4.32
CA SER A 315 -5.89 15.69 3.40
C SER A 315 -4.63 16.26 4.07
N GLU A 316 -3.54 16.35 3.30
CA GLU A 316 -2.43 17.27 3.61
C GLU A 316 -2.90 18.73 3.46
N ARG A 317 -2.21 19.65 4.15
CA ARG A 317 -2.43 21.10 4.04
C ARG A 317 -1.52 21.70 2.95
N THR A 318 -1.81 21.40 1.68
CA THR A 318 -1.20 22.09 0.52
C THR A 318 -2.20 23.06 -0.09
N ASN A 319 -1.72 24.18 -0.64
CA ASN A 319 -2.62 25.22 -1.20
C ASN A 319 -3.54 24.65 -2.29
N GLY A 320 -2.98 23.94 -3.29
CA GLY A 320 -3.79 23.33 -4.35
C GLY A 320 -4.83 22.33 -3.86
N MET A 321 -4.56 21.60 -2.77
CA MET A 321 -5.55 20.68 -2.18
C MET A 321 -6.67 21.45 -1.47
N VAL A 322 -6.34 22.47 -0.68
CA VAL A 322 -7.33 23.30 0.02
C VAL A 322 -8.26 23.97 -0.98
N GLU A 323 -7.70 24.64 -1.99
CA GLU A 323 -8.47 25.31 -3.04
C GLU A 323 -9.37 24.32 -3.80
N ALA A 324 -8.86 23.12 -4.11
CA ALA A 324 -9.63 22.09 -4.81
C ALA A 324 -10.81 21.57 -3.99
N VAL A 325 -10.62 21.34 -2.68
CA VAL A 325 -11.69 20.88 -1.78
C VAL A 325 -12.73 21.98 -1.57
N GLU A 326 -12.32 23.23 -1.37
CA GLU A 326 -13.25 24.37 -1.25
C GLU A 326 -14.08 24.57 -2.53
N ALA A 327 -13.46 24.46 -3.71
CA ALA A 327 -14.13 24.63 -4.98
C ALA A 327 -15.15 23.52 -5.29
N HIS A 328 -14.80 22.26 -5.00
CA HIS A 328 -15.59 21.09 -5.41
C HIS A 328 -16.40 20.43 -4.30
N PHE A 329 -16.10 20.72 -3.03
CA PHE A 329 -16.83 20.25 -1.86
C PHE A 329 -17.05 21.37 -0.83
N PRO A 330 -17.67 22.51 -1.21
CA PRO A 330 -17.81 23.69 -0.34
C PRO A 330 -18.61 23.42 0.95
N ASN A 331 -19.44 22.38 0.97
CA ASN A 331 -20.24 21.99 2.13
C ASN A 331 -19.60 20.88 2.98
N ALA A 332 -18.43 20.37 2.57
CA ALA A 332 -17.72 19.34 3.32
C ALA A 332 -16.93 19.96 4.47
N ALA A 333 -16.86 19.25 5.59
CA ALA A 333 -15.91 19.62 6.65
C ALA A 333 -14.52 19.17 6.23
N HIS A 334 -13.61 20.11 5.97
CA HIS A 334 -12.24 19.80 5.57
C HIS A 334 -11.30 19.79 6.78
N GLY A 335 -10.72 18.64 7.08
CA GLY A 335 -9.74 18.46 8.14
C GLY A 335 -8.35 18.15 7.62
N PHE A 336 -7.33 18.60 8.34
CA PHE A 336 -5.93 18.30 8.02
C PHE A 336 -5.43 17.11 8.81
N CYS A 337 -4.67 16.26 8.12
CA CYS A 337 -4.05 15.09 8.70
C CYS A 337 -3.08 15.48 9.82
N LEU A 338 -3.34 14.97 11.02
CA LEU A 338 -2.59 15.27 12.23
C LEU A 338 -1.13 14.86 12.16
N ARG A 339 -0.76 13.94 11.25
CA ARG A 339 0.65 13.59 11.05
C ARG A 339 1.44 14.83 10.62
N TYR A 340 0.99 15.53 9.59
CA TYR A 340 1.67 16.72 9.08
C TYR A 340 1.64 17.88 10.10
N ILE A 341 0.50 18.06 10.77
CA ILE A 341 0.35 19.09 11.81
C ILE A 341 1.31 18.82 12.98
N SER A 342 1.37 17.57 13.46
CA SER A 342 2.26 17.18 14.55
C SER A 342 3.73 17.19 14.16
N GLU A 343 4.07 16.83 12.92
CA GLU A 343 5.43 16.93 12.39
C GLU A 343 5.88 18.40 12.37
N ASN A 344 5.06 19.30 11.83
CA ASN A 344 5.34 20.72 11.84
C ASN A 344 5.49 21.27 13.27
N PHE A 345 4.56 20.96 14.18
CA PHE A 345 4.64 21.42 15.56
C PHE A 345 5.94 20.96 16.23
N ARG A 346 6.28 19.68 16.06
CA ARG A 346 7.53 19.12 16.61
C ARG A 346 8.77 19.80 16.02
N ASP A 347 8.78 20.07 14.72
CA ASP A 347 9.95 20.66 14.05
C ASP A 347 10.12 22.15 14.38
N THR A 348 9.01 22.87 14.61
CA THR A 348 8.98 24.26 15.06
C THR A 348 9.50 24.39 16.50
N PHE A 349 8.90 23.67 17.46
CA PHE A 349 9.17 23.88 18.88
C PHE A 349 10.30 23.02 19.44
N LYS A 350 10.58 21.86 18.81
CA LYS A 350 11.63 20.90 19.22
C LYS A 350 11.60 20.53 20.70
N ASN A 351 10.41 20.58 21.33
CA ASN A 351 10.20 20.38 22.75
C ASN A 351 9.23 19.22 23.00
N SER A 352 9.72 18.14 23.60
CA SER A 352 8.94 16.90 23.80
C SER A 352 7.80 17.06 24.81
N LYS A 353 7.95 17.89 25.84
CA LYS A 353 6.88 18.19 26.81
C LYS A 353 5.75 18.94 26.10
N LEU A 354 6.09 19.95 25.31
CA LEU A 354 5.13 20.72 24.54
C LEU A 354 4.37 19.84 23.55
N VAL A 355 5.07 18.97 22.82
CA VAL A 355 4.45 18.00 21.89
C VAL A 355 3.45 17.08 22.61
N ASN A 356 3.74 16.65 23.85
CA ASN A 356 2.79 15.84 24.61
C ASN A 356 1.51 16.61 24.98
N ILE A 357 1.66 17.85 25.45
CA ILE A 357 0.51 18.70 25.79
C ILE A 357 -0.31 19.00 24.53
N PHE A 358 0.36 19.25 23.39
CA PHE A 358 -0.29 19.41 22.09
C PHE A 358 -1.17 18.21 21.74
N TRP A 359 -0.69 16.98 21.89
CA TRP A 359 -1.51 15.78 21.65
C TRP A 359 -2.70 15.66 22.61
N ASN A 360 -2.55 16.10 23.87
CA ASN A 360 -3.69 16.16 24.78
C ASN A 360 -4.71 17.23 24.35
N ALA A 361 -4.25 18.37 23.82
CA ALA A 361 -5.13 19.40 23.26
C ALA A 361 -5.87 18.86 22.02
N VAL A 362 -5.17 18.20 21.09
CA VAL A 362 -5.75 17.57 19.89
C VAL A 362 -6.98 16.71 20.23
N TYR A 363 -6.85 15.85 21.25
CA TYR A 363 -7.89 14.90 21.65
C TYR A 363 -8.88 15.43 22.69
N ALA A 364 -8.72 16.68 23.13
CA ALA A 364 -9.68 17.33 24.02
C ALA A 364 -11.07 17.32 23.37
N LEU A 365 -12.09 16.92 24.14
CA LEU A 365 -13.44 16.74 23.61
C LEU A 365 -14.22 18.06 23.68
N THR A 366 -13.91 18.92 24.64
CA THR A 366 -14.57 20.22 24.84
C THR A 366 -13.61 21.38 24.58
N THR A 367 -14.16 22.54 24.24
CA THR A 367 -13.39 23.77 24.05
C THR A 367 -12.66 24.18 25.32
N SER A 368 -13.31 24.03 26.48
CA SER A 368 -12.69 24.30 27.79
C SER A 368 -11.47 23.40 28.07
N GLU A 369 -11.56 22.10 27.78
CA GLU A 369 -10.42 21.18 27.92
C GLU A 369 -9.27 21.58 26.96
N PHE A 370 -9.60 21.99 25.73
CA PHE A 370 -8.62 22.44 24.75
C PHE A 370 -7.91 23.73 25.19
N GLU A 371 -8.67 24.75 25.59
CA GLU A 371 -8.16 26.06 26.03
C GLU A 371 -7.28 25.94 27.28
N SER A 372 -7.63 25.01 28.19
CA SER A 372 -6.79 24.67 29.33
C SER A 372 -5.42 24.14 28.88
N LYS A 373 -5.39 23.25 27.87
CA LYS A 373 -4.14 22.70 27.32
C LYS A 373 -3.35 23.74 26.53
N VAL A 374 -4.01 24.64 25.82
CA VAL A 374 -3.34 25.79 25.18
C VAL A 374 -2.68 26.69 26.21
N SER A 375 -3.36 27.02 27.31
CA SER A 375 -2.77 27.80 28.40
C SER A 375 -1.52 27.14 28.99
N GLU A 376 -1.57 25.81 29.18
CA GLU A 376 -0.41 25.03 29.64
C GLU A 376 0.77 25.07 28.64
N MET A 377 0.49 25.07 27.34
CA MET A 377 1.50 25.22 26.30
C MET A 377 2.11 26.62 26.25
N VAL A 378 1.29 27.67 26.38
CA VAL A 378 1.73 29.08 26.35
C VAL A 378 2.66 29.40 27.51
N GLN A 379 2.43 28.81 28.69
CA GLN A 379 3.35 28.93 29.83
C GLN A 379 4.76 28.37 29.54
N ILE A 380 4.88 27.47 28.57
CA ILE A 380 6.18 26.89 28.15
C ILE A 380 6.78 27.71 27.00
N SER A 381 5.95 28.16 26.06
CA SER A 381 6.38 28.95 24.90
C SER A 381 5.23 29.81 24.37
N GLU A 382 5.40 31.13 24.40
CA GLU A 382 4.41 32.09 23.90
C GLU A 382 4.19 31.99 22.38
N ASP A 383 5.18 31.50 21.63
CA ASP A 383 5.14 31.27 20.17
C ASP A 383 4.06 30.27 19.74
N VAL A 384 3.46 29.54 20.69
CA VAL A 384 2.32 28.66 20.46
C VAL A 384 1.11 29.42 19.94
N LEU A 385 0.84 30.65 20.40
CA LEU A 385 -0.31 31.42 19.95
C LEU A 385 -0.20 31.82 18.46
N PRO A 386 0.91 32.45 17.99
CA PRO A 386 1.13 32.66 16.56
C PRO A 386 1.00 31.38 15.73
N TRP A 387 1.52 30.26 16.23
CA TRP A 387 1.43 28.98 15.53
C TRP A 387 -0.02 28.49 15.41
N LEU A 388 -0.84 28.60 16.47
CA LEU A 388 -2.27 28.23 16.45
C LEU A 388 -3.09 29.13 15.52
N HIS A 389 -2.74 30.42 15.41
CA HIS A 389 -3.35 31.30 14.41
C HIS A 389 -3.02 30.85 12.99
N HIS A 390 -1.77 30.43 12.74
CA HIS A 390 -1.39 29.91 11.44
C HIS A 390 -2.01 28.53 11.15
N PHE A 391 -2.14 27.66 12.15
CA PHE A 391 -2.77 26.34 12.07
C PHE A 391 -4.08 26.32 12.87
N ASN A 392 -5.14 26.89 12.30
CA ASN A 392 -6.44 27.04 12.97
C ASN A 392 -6.95 25.69 13.54
N PRO A 393 -7.23 25.61 14.86
CA PRO A 393 -7.76 24.41 15.52
C PRO A 393 -9.02 23.82 14.88
N GLN A 394 -9.86 24.63 14.23
CA GLN A 394 -11.06 24.17 13.53
C GLN A 394 -10.77 23.12 12.45
N MET A 395 -9.54 23.05 11.95
CA MET A 395 -9.15 22.12 10.89
C MET A 395 -8.58 20.80 11.41
N TRP A 396 -8.29 20.67 12.71
CA TRP A 396 -7.58 19.49 13.23
C TRP A 396 -7.96 19.07 14.65
N ALA A 397 -8.28 20.00 15.54
CA ALA A 397 -8.60 19.71 16.94
C ALA A 397 -9.99 19.08 17.08
N VAL A 398 -10.14 18.06 17.93
CA VAL A 398 -11.42 17.37 18.14
C VAL A 398 -12.48 18.32 18.70
N ALA A 399 -12.11 19.21 19.61
CA ALA A 399 -13.02 20.15 20.24
C ALA A 399 -13.69 21.13 19.25
N TYR A 400 -12.98 21.59 18.21
CA TYR A 400 -13.43 22.66 17.30
C TYR A 400 -13.86 22.17 15.92
N PHE A 401 -13.45 20.96 15.51
CA PHE A 401 -13.78 20.43 14.18
C PHE A 401 -15.29 20.18 14.06
N GLU A 402 -15.91 20.74 13.01
CA GLU A 402 -17.38 20.66 12.83
C GLU A 402 -17.85 19.33 12.22
N GLY A 403 -17.01 18.64 11.46
CA GLY A 403 -17.34 17.37 10.81
C GLY A 403 -17.22 16.15 11.72
N VAL A 404 -17.60 14.99 11.20
CA VAL A 404 -17.49 13.71 11.91
C VAL A 404 -16.38 12.89 11.28
N ARG A 405 -15.32 12.67 12.07
CA ARG A 405 -14.13 11.92 11.64
C ARG A 405 -14.15 10.44 12.06
N TYR A 406 -15.12 10.04 12.87
CA TYR A 406 -15.24 8.66 13.39
C TYR A 406 -13.95 8.14 14.08
N GLY A 407 -13.11 9.04 14.59
CA GLY A 407 -11.81 8.72 15.18
C GLY A 407 -10.62 8.63 14.21
N HIS A 408 -10.82 8.94 12.93
CA HIS A 408 -9.77 8.98 11.92
C HIS A 408 -9.19 10.40 11.82
N PHE A 409 -7.91 10.54 12.19
CA PHE A 409 -7.23 11.84 12.22
C PHE A 409 -5.96 11.89 11.37
N THR A 410 -5.60 10.76 10.77
CA THR A 410 -4.45 10.58 9.89
C THR A 410 -4.92 9.97 8.58
N LEU A 411 -4.13 10.11 7.52
CA LEU A 411 -4.41 9.47 6.24
C LEU A 411 -3.93 8.02 6.28
N ASN A 412 -4.87 7.08 6.39
CA ASN A 412 -4.56 5.66 6.32
C ASN A 412 -4.16 5.26 4.88
N VAL A 413 -4.66 5.99 3.87
CA VAL A 413 -4.31 5.80 2.45
C VAL A 413 -2.82 5.96 2.15
N THR A 414 -2.06 6.67 2.97
CA THR A 414 -0.63 6.90 2.77
C THR A 414 0.14 5.58 2.67
N GLU A 415 -0.10 4.63 3.59
CA GLU A 415 0.60 3.33 3.60
C GLU A 415 0.35 2.52 2.34
N LEU A 416 -0.91 2.46 1.90
CA LEU A 416 -1.34 1.74 0.70
C LEU A 416 -0.69 2.31 -0.56
N LEU A 417 -0.71 3.63 -0.72
CA LEU A 417 -0.12 4.29 -1.88
C LEU A 417 1.39 4.05 -1.96
N TYR A 418 2.11 4.13 -0.83
CA TYR A 418 3.55 3.84 -0.81
C TYR A 418 3.84 2.38 -1.14
N HIS A 419 3.00 1.45 -0.69
CA HIS A 419 3.11 0.04 -1.03
C HIS A 419 2.99 -0.17 -2.54
N TRP A 420 1.90 0.27 -3.16
CA TRP A 420 1.68 0.14 -4.60
C TRP A 420 2.76 0.84 -5.42
N ALA A 421 3.15 2.06 -5.04
CA ALA A 421 4.23 2.77 -5.73
C ALA A 421 5.56 2.00 -5.64
N LEU A 422 5.84 1.33 -4.53
CA LEU A 422 7.05 0.53 -4.37
C LEU A 422 7.01 -0.75 -5.21
N GLU A 423 5.89 -1.46 -5.23
CA GLU A 423 5.77 -2.71 -6.00
C GLU A 423 5.75 -2.46 -7.51
N CYS A 424 5.11 -1.36 -7.93
CA CYS A 424 4.85 -1.10 -9.34
C CYS A 424 5.86 -0.17 -10.03
N HIS A 425 6.82 0.46 -9.32
CA HIS A 425 7.66 1.51 -9.93
C HIS A 425 8.53 1.06 -11.12
N GLU A 426 8.74 -0.25 -11.30
CA GLU A 426 9.51 -0.81 -12.42
C GLU A 426 8.60 -1.35 -13.55
N LEU A 427 7.27 -1.20 -13.43
CA LEU A 427 6.29 -1.63 -14.42
C LEU A 427 5.88 -0.48 -15.36
N PRO A 428 5.53 -0.76 -16.62
CA PRO A 428 4.81 0.18 -17.47
C PRO A 428 3.44 0.54 -16.86
N ILE A 429 2.89 1.70 -17.22
CA ILE A 429 1.71 2.29 -16.56
C ILE A 429 0.47 1.37 -16.57
N VAL A 430 0.18 0.68 -17.68
CA VAL A 430 -0.96 -0.24 -17.76
C VAL A 430 -0.77 -1.45 -16.86
N GLN A 431 0.44 -2.00 -16.79
CA GLN A 431 0.78 -3.13 -15.94
C GLN A 431 0.78 -2.74 -14.46
N MET A 432 1.16 -1.50 -14.13
CA MET A 432 0.96 -0.94 -12.80
C MET A 432 -0.52 -0.86 -12.44
N MET A 433 -1.37 -0.36 -13.34
CA MET A 433 -2.82 -0.28 -13.10
C MET A 433 -3.46 -1.67 -13.00
N GLU A 434 -3.00 -2.64 -13.78
CA GLU A 434 -3.46 -4.03 -13.68
C GLU A 434 -3.04 -4.70 -12.37
N HIS A 435 -1.82 -4.47 -11.89
CA HIS A 435 -1.39 -4.91 -10.56
C HIS A 435 -2.32 -4.34 -9.48
N ILE A 436 -2.58 -3.03 -9.52
CA ILE A 436 -3.49 -2.39 -8.56
C ILE A 436 -4.92 -2.93 -8.68
N ARG A 437 -5.41 -3.19 -9.89
CA ARG A 437 -6.73 -3.82 -10.10
C ARG A 437 -6.79 -5.23 -9.49
N GLN A 438 -5.74 -6.03 -9.64
CA GLN A 438 -5.64 -7.37 -9.05
C GLN A 438 -5.67 -7.31 -7.52
N GLU A 439 -4.88 -6.39 -6.93
CA GLU A 439 -4.89 -6.13 -5.49
C GLU A 439 -6.28 -5.73 -5.00
N LEU A 440 -6.96 -4.80 -5.69
CA LEU A 440 -8.33 -4.41 -5.38
C LEU A 440 -9.33 -5.56 -5.54
N THR A 441 -9.13 -6.44 -6.53
CA THR A 441 -10.02 -7.59 -6.76
C THR A 441 -9.93 -8.57 -5.59
N SER A 442 -8.70 -8.95 -5.18
CA SER A 442 -8.47 -9.80 -4.00
C SER A 442 -9.02 -9.14 -2.75
N TRP A 443 -8.79 -7.84 -2.57
CA TRP A 443 -9.25 -7.08 -1.42
C TRP A 443 -10.77 -7.10 -1.25
N PHE A 444 -11.52 -6.97 -2.35
CA PHE A 444 -12.98 -7.05 -2.36
C PHE A 444 -13.49 -8.47 -2.10
N GLU A 445 -12.81 -9.48 -2.66
CA GLU A 445 -13.16 -10.89 -2.44
C GLU A 445 -12.96 -11.31 -0.97
N ASP A 446 -11.80 -11.01 -0.40
CA ASP A 446 -11.49 -11.32 0.99
C ASP A 446 -12.52 -10.71 1.95
N ARG A 447 -12.96 -9.48 1.68
CA ARG A 447 -13.92 -8.76 2.52
C ARG A 447 -15.35 -9.22 2.31
N ARG A 448 -15.74 -9.62 1.10
CA ARG A 448 -17.02 -10.34 0.92
C ARG A 448 -17.04 -11.62 1.75
N ASN A 449 -15.97 -12.41 1.69
CA ASN A 449 -15.85 -13.65 2.44
C ASN A 449 -15.91 -13.41 3.96
N ALA A 450 -15.17 -12.40 4.45
CA ALA A 450 -15.26 -11.97 5.85
C ALA A 450 -16.68 -11.52 6.22
N GLY A 451 -17.36 -10.77 5.36
CA GLY A 451 -18.72 -10.29 5.60
C GLY A 451 -19.77 -11.40 5.67
N MET A 452 -19.57 -12.52 4.97
CA MET A 452 -20.51 -13.66 5.01
C MET A 452 -20.55 -14.34 6.37
N VAL A 453 -19.44 -14.37 7.11
CA VAL A 453 -19.36 -15.05 8.41
C VAL A 453 -19.85 -14.20 9.59
N LEU A 454 -20.03 -12.89 9.40
CA LEU A 454 -20.49 -11.98 10.46
C LEU A 454 -21.98 -12.17 10.75
N THR A 455 -22.35 -12.45 12.01
CA THR A 455 -23.75 -12.66 12.43
C THR A 455 -24.28 -11.59 13.38
N SER A 456 -23.43 -10.70 13.86
CA SER A 456 -23.77 -9.60 14.76
C SER A 456 -24.51 -8.46 14.04
N ILE A 457 -25.08 -7.54 14.80
CA ILE A 457 -25.68 -6.30 14.28
C ILE A 457 -24.57 -5.37 13.76
N LEU A 458 -23.51 -5.21 14.57
CA LEU A 458 -22.38 -4.33 14.30
C LEU A 458 -21.15 -5.12 13.86
N VAL A 459 -20.29 -4.47 13.08
CA VAL A 459 -18.99 -5.02 12.71
C VAL A 459 -18.08 -5.21 13.93
N PRO A 460 -17.06 -6.10 13.86
CA PRO A 460 -16.22 -6.43 15.01
C PRO A 460 -15.61 -5.24 15.75
N SER A 461 -15.13 -4.21 15.04
CA SER A 461 -14.51 -3.03 15.66
C SER A 461 -15.52 -2.21 16.47
N ALA A 462 -16.74 -2.06 15.94
CA ALA A 462 -17.84 -1.35 16.61
C ALA A 462 -18.41 -2.16 17.76
N GLU A 463 -18.62 -3.47 17.58
CA GLU A 463 -19.10 -4.40 18.59
C GLU A 463 -18.20 -4.39 19.82
N LYS A 464 -16.87 -4.42 19.61
CA LYS A 464 -15.89 -4.30 20.68
C LYS A 464 -16.04 -3.00 21.46
N ARG A 465 -16.17 -1.86 20.77
CA ARG A 465 -16.31 -0.54 21.40
C ARG A 465 -17.61 -0.40 22.18
N ILE A 466 -18.70 -0.96 21.67
CA ILE A 466 -20.00 -0.97 22.36
C ILE A 466 -19.96 -1.88 23.58
N SER A 467 -19.33 -3.05 23.48
CA SER A 467 -19.13 -3.96 24.61
C SER A 467 -18.33 -3.30 25.74
N GLU A 468 -17.24 -2.60 25.41
CA GLU A 468 -16.45 -1.79 26.35
C GLU A 468 -17.31 -0.68 26.99
N ALA A 469 -18.09 0.05 26.19
CA ALA A 469 -18.99 1.09 26.69
C ALA A 469 -20.07 0.54 27.63
N ILE A 470 -20.64 -0.63 27.35
CA ILE A 470 -21.64 -1.31 28.20
C ILE A 470 -21.01 -1.77 29.51
N ALA A 471 -19.77 -2.26 29.49
CA ALA A 471 -19.07 -2.65 30.71
C ALA A 471 -18.88 -1.44 31.63
N ASP A 472 -18.39 -0.32 31.09
CA ASP A 472 -18.19 0.93 31.81
C ASP A 472 -19.51 1.57 32.29
N ALA A 473 -20.58 1.42 31.52
CA ALA A 473 -21.89 1.99 31.80
C ALA A 473 -22.49 1.56 33.15
N ARG A 474 -22.12 0.37 33.62
CA ARG A 474 -22.60 -0.23 34.88
C ARG A 474 -22.09 0.49 36.12
N CYS A 475 -21.04 1.30 35.99
CA CYS A 475 -20.44 2.05 37.09
C CYS A 475 -21.12 3.40 37.34
N TYR A 476 -22.09 3.80 36.51
CA TYR A 476 -22.74 5.11 36.60
C TYR A 476 -24.10 5.05 37.28
N LYS A 477 -24.43 6.12 38.00
CA LYS A 477 -25.78 6.35 38.51
C LYS A 477 -26.59 7.11 37.46
N VAL A 478 -27.76 6.59 37.11
CA VAL A 478 -28.67 7.20 36.13
C VAL A 478 -29.83 7.90 36.86
N LEU A 479 -30.05 9.16 36.53
CA LEU A 479 -31.20 9.95 36.95
C LEU A 479 -32.00 10.34 35.70
N ARG A 480 -33.23 9.87 35.59
CA ARG A 480 -34.09 10.15 34.44
C ARG A 480 -34.77 11.51 34.62
N ALA A 481 -34.53 12.46 33.72
CA ALA A 481 -35.17 13.76 33.75
C ALA A 481 -36.55 13.73 33.07
N ASN A 482 -36.64 13.09 31.90
CA ASN A 482 -37.89 12.88 31.18
C ASN A 482 -37.83 11.60 30.31
N GLU A 483 -38.68 11.48 29.30
CA GLU A 483 -38.70 10.29 28.45
C GLU A 483 -37.39 10.03 27.70
N VAL A 484 -36.64 11.08 27.36
CA VAL A 484 -35.49 11.03 26.45
C VAL A 484 -34.20 11.60 27.04
N GLU A 485 -34.28 12.45 28.07
CA GLU A 485 -33.13 13.06 28.72
C GLU A 485 -32.80 12.39 30.06
N PHE A 486 -31.50 12.17 30.26
CA PHE A 486 -30.92 11.48 31.40
C PHE A 486 -29.70 12.23 31.91
N GLU A 487 -29.60 12.32 33.23
CA GLU A 487 -28.42 12.77 33.94
C GLU A 487 -27.63 11.54 34.41
N ILE A 488 -26.37 11.46 33.99
CA ILE A 488 -25.46 10.34 34.26
C ILE A 488 -24.38 10.82 35.21
N VAL A 489 -24.47 10.37 36.47
CA VAL A 489 -23.58 10.78 37.56
C VAL A 489 -22.42 9.79 37.67
N SER A 490 -21.20 10.31 37.51
CA SER A 490 -19.94 9.60 37.78
C SER A 490 -19.21 10.21 38.98
N THR A 491 -18.09 9.62 39.39
CA THR A 491 -17.25 10.14 40.50
C THR A 491 -16.61 11.48 40.19
N GLU A 492 -16.39 11.80 38.92
CA GLU A 492 -15.65 12.99 38.48
C GLU A 492 -16.55 14.10 37.96
N ARG A 493 -17.61 13.72 37.22
CA ARG A 493 -18.50 14.66 36.52
C ARG A 493 -19.87 14.08 36.25
N THR A 494 -20.84 14.97 36.11
CA THR A 494 -22.17 14.66 35.61
C THR A 494 -22.24 14.90 34.10
N ASN A 495 -22.84 13.97 33.36
CA ASN A 495 -23.08 14.11 31.91
C ASN A 495 -24.57 14.03 31.58
N ILE A 496 -25.01 14.86 30.64
CA ILE A 496 -26.39 14.87 30.14
C ILE A 496 -26.42 14.05 28.85
N VAL A 497 -27.39 13.15 28.74
CA VAL A 497 -27.63 12.32 27.56
C VAL A 497 -29.05 12.54 27.08
N ASP A 498 -29.20 12.82 25.79
CA ASP A 498 -30.48 12.74 25.07
C ASP A 498 -30.41 11.56 24.10
N ILE A 499 -31.20 10.52 24.39
CA ILE A 499 -31.21 9.28 23.60
C ILE A 499 -31.96 9.42 22.26
N ARG A 500 -32.85 10.41 22.14
CA ARG A 500 -33.62 10.66 20.91
C ARG A 500 -32.76 11.40 19.89
N SER A 501 -32.07 12.46 20.32
CA SER A 501 -31.14 13.20 19.45
C SER A 501 -29.76 12.57 19.34
N ARG A 502 -29.48 11.49 20.10
CA ARG A 502 -28.19 10.76 20.15
C ARG A 502 -27.03 11.66 20.59
N VAL A 503 -27.31 12.54 21.54
CA VAL A 503 -26.37 13.56 22.04
C VAL A 503 -25.95 13.20 23.45
N CYS A 504 -24.65 13.34 23.73
CA CYS A 504 -24.14 13.30 25.09
C CYS A 504 -23.23 14.52 25.33
N SER A 505 -23.29 15.13 26.51
CA SER A 505 -22.42 16.25 26.90
C SER A 505 -20.92 15.88 26.86
N CYS A 506 -20.57 14.60 26.96
CA CYS A 506 -19.19 14.13 26.77
C CYS A 506 -18.71 14.15 25.31
N ARG A 507 -19.60 14.45 24.35
CA ARG A 507 -19.39 14.55 22.89
C ARG A 507 -18.94 13.29 22.15
N ARG A 508 -18.58 12.22 22.86
CA ARG A 508 -18.09 10.98 22.23
C ARG A 508 -19.10 10.34 21.27
N TRP A 509 -20.39 10.38 21.58
CA TRP A 509 -21.40 9.77 20.71
C TRP A 509 -21.42 10.47 19.34
N GLN A 510 -21.47 11.80 19.37
CA GLN A 510 -21.51 12.64 18.18
C GLN A 510 -20.21 12.56 17.35
N LEU A 511 -19.05 12.49 18.01
CA LEU A 511 -17.74 12.49 17.35
C LEU A 511 -17.37 11.14 16.72
N TYR A 512 -17.82 10.04 17.34
CA TYR A 512 -17.44 8.69 16.93
C TYR A 512 -18.59 7.89 16.29
N GLY A 513 -19.82 8.40 16.31
CA GLY A 513 -21.00 7.71 15.75
C GLY A 513 -21.42 6.46 16.51
N LEU A 514 -20.92 6.26 17.73
CA LEU A 514 -21.21 5.11 18.58
C LEU A 514 -21.60 5.56 19.99
N PRO A 515 -22.63 4.98 20.62
CA PRO A 515 -22.96 5.23 22.01
C PRO A 515 -21.74 5.16 22.92
N CYS A 516 -21.50 6.23 23.70
CA CYS A 516 -20.50 6.22 24.76
C CYS A 516 -21.04 5.49 26.01
N ALA A 517 -20.18 5.26 27.00
CA ALA A 517 -20.60 4.58 28.23
C ALA A 517 -21.76 5.30 28.97
N HIS A 518 -21.81 6.63 28.93
CA HIS A 518 -22.95 7.39 29.49
C HIS A 518 -24.25 7.12 28.72
N ALA A 519 -24.17 7.12 27.40
CA ALA A 519 -25.30 6.82 26.52
C ALA A 519 -25.79 5.38 26.69
N ALA A 520 -24.86 4.42 26.76
CA ALA A 520 -25.18 3.03 27.05
C ALA A 520 -25.89 2.89 28.40
N SER A 521 -25.44 3.62 29.44
CA SER A 521 -26.08 3.62 30.76
C SER A 521 -27.53 4.13 30.70
N ALA A 522 -27.77 5.25 30.02
CA ALA A 522 -29.11 5.79 29.78
C ALA A 522 -30.02 4.79 29.04
N LEU A 523 -29.55 4.23 27.93
CA LEU A 523 -30.28 3.26 27.10
C LEU A 523 -30.61 1.97 27.85
N MET A 524 -29.64 1.43 28.60
CA MET A 524 -29.86 0.24 29.44
C MET A 524 -30.91 0.50 30.53
N SER A 525 -30.92 1.69 31.14
CA SER A 525 -31.89 2.03 32.19
C SER A 525 -33.35 2.05 31.71
N CYS A 526 -33.58 2.26 30.41
CA CYS A 526 -34.89 2.21 29.78
C CYS A 526 -35.14 0.95 28.94
N GLY A 527 -34.30 -0.08 29.11
CA GLY A 527 -34.48 -1.39 28.46
C GLY A 527 -34.21 -1.41 26.95
N GLN A 528 -33.49 -0.42 26.42
CA GLN A 528 -33.15 -0.33 25.00
C GLN A 528 -31.88 -1.15 24.66
N ASN A 529 -31.81 -1.68 23.44
CA ASN A 529 -30.61 -2.34 22.95
C ASN A 529 -29.60 -1.30 22.41
N VAL A 530 -28.49 -1.11 23.15
CA VAL A 530 -27.44 -0.12 22.83
C VAL A 530 -26.89 -0.27 21.40
N HIS A 531 -26.80 -1.49 20.87
CA HIS A 531 -26.23 -1.76 19.54
C HIS A 531 -27.06 -1.10 18.41
N LEU A 532 -28.37 -0.95 18.60
CA LEU A 532 -29.27 -0.33 17.61
C LEU A 532 -29.12 1.19 17.52
N PHE A 533 -28.36 1.79 18.43
CA PHE A 533 -28.15 3.23 18.52
C PHE A 533 -26.80 3.69 17.93
N ALA A 534 -26.03 2.75 17.37
CA ALA A 534 -24.89 3.06 16.52
C ALA A 534 -25.32 3.68 15.17
N GLU A 535 -24.44 4.46 14.56
CA GLU A 535 -24.65 4.94 13.19
C GLU A 535 -24.69 3.77 12.19
N HIS A 536 -25.53 3.89 11.16
CA HIS A 536 -25.79 2.82 10.19
C HIS A 536 -24.52 2.29 9.53
N CYS A 537 -23.54 3.18 9.27
CA CYS A 537 -22.27 2.85 8.66
C CYS A 537 -21.36 1.92 9.51
N PHE A 538 -21.75 1.53 10.73
CA PHE A 538 -21.05 0.52 11.55
C PHE A 538 -21.71 -0.86 11.52
N THR A 539 -22.79 -1.03 10.76
CA THR A 539 -23.53 -2.30 10.72
C THR A 539 -22.84 -3.33 9.84
N VAL A 540 -23.06 -4.62 10.15
CA VAL A 540 -22.66 -5.73 9.27
C VAL A 540 -23.35 -5.62 7.91
N GLN A 541 -24.57 -5.08 7.87
CA GLN A 541 -25.27 -4.81 6.63
C GLN A 541 -24.51 -3.81 5.75
N SER A 542 -24.09 -2.66 6.30
CA SER A 542 -23.25 -1.72 5.57
C SER A 542 -21.95 -2.35 5.11
N TYR A 543 -21.28 -3.13 5.96
CA TYR A 543 -20.06 -3.83 5.55
C TYR A 543 -20.26 -4.73 4.31
N ARG A 544 -21.33 -5.53 4.30
CA ARG A 544 -21.69 -6.38 3.15
C ARG A 544 -22.02 -5.56 1.91
N GLU A 545 -22.77 -4.48 2.10
CA GLU A 545 -23.17 -3.57 1.02
C GLU A 545 -21.94 -2.91 0.37
N THR A 546 -20.96 -2.49 1.16
CA THR A 546 -19.69 -1.89 0.71
C THR A 546 -18.97 -2.78 -0.31
N TYR A 547 -18.96 -4.09 -0.11
CA TYR A 547 -18.21 -5.06 -0.94
C TYR A 547 -19.11 -5.92 -1.85
N SER A 548 -20.39 -5.59 -1.94
CA SER A 548 -21.41 -6.38 -2.68
C SER A 548 -21.11 -6.52 -4.17
N GLN A 549 -20.45 -5.53 -4.77
CA GLN A 549 -20.11 -5.49 -6.19
C GLN A 549 -18.72 -6.07 -6.47
N VAL A 550 -18.52 -6.59 -7.69
CA VAL A 550 -17.29 -7.27 -8.10
C VAL A 550 -16.46 -6.37 -9.03
N ILE A 551 -15.14 -6.45 -8.93
CA ILE A 551 -14.21 -5.92 -9.93
C ILE A 551 -13.86 -7.07 -10.87
N CYS A 552 -14.35 -7.01 -12.10
CA CYS A 552 -14.16 -8.03 -13.12
C CYS A 552 -12.74 -8.00 -13.70
N PRO A 553 -12.18 -9.17 -14.07
CA PRO A 553 -10.90 -9.26 -14.75
C PRO A 553 -10.93 -8.61 -16.13
N ILE A 554 -9.77 -8.12 -16.55
CA ILE A 554 -9.52 -7.63 -17.91
C ILE A 554 -8.67 -8.66 -18.63
N SER A 555 -9.04 -8.99 -19.86
CA SER A 555 -8.29 -9.93 -20.70
C SER A 555 -6.87 -9.41 -21.01
N ASP A 556 -5.95 -10.32 -21.33
CA ASP A 556 -4.58 -9.95 -21.69
C ASP A 556 -4.53 -9.00 -22.90
N LYS A 557 -3.55 -8.09 -22.92
CA LYS A 557 -3.35 -7.09 -23.98
C LYS A 557 -3.31 -7.67 -25.39
N SER A 558 -2.82 -8.90 -25.55
CA SER A 558 -2.82 -9.59 -26.85
C SER A 558 -4.22 -9.71 -27.46
N VAL A 559 -5.24 -9.98 -26.64
CA VAL A 559 -6.61 -10.24 -27.10
C VAL A 559 -7.28 -8.97 -27.64
N TRP A 560 -7.19 -7.85 -26.92
CA TRP A 560 -7.90 -6.62 -27.30
C TRP A 560 -7.12 -5.75 -28.29
N MET A 561 -5.81 -5.98 -28.47
CA MET A 561 -5.05 -5.40 -29.58
C MET A 561 -5.44 -6.04 -30.93
N GLU A 562 -5.83 -7.32 -30.93
CA GLU A 562 -6.38 -7.99 -32.11
C GLU A 562 -7.78 -7.47 -32.44
N GLU A 563 -8.66 -7.30 -31.45
CA GLU A 563 -10.01 -6.71 -31.61
C GLU A 563 -9.96 -5.27 -32.17
N GLY A 564 -8.99 -4.46 -31.74
CA GLY A 564 -8.83 -3.07 -32.20
C GLY A 564 -8.31 -2.94 -33.63
N ALA A 565 -7.51 -3.91 -34.09
CA ALA A 565 -6.94 -3.91 -35.44
C ALA A 565 -7.99 -4.13 -36.55
N GLU A 566 -9.08 -4.84 -36.26
CA GLU A 566 -10.19 -5.07 -37.19
C GLU A 566 -11.17 -3.88 -37.27
N GLY A 567 -11.15 -2.97 -36.29
CA GLY A 567 -12.15 -1.90 -36.11
C GLY A 567 -11.88 -0.56 -36.80
N GLY A 568 -10.72 -0.35 -37.42
CA GLY A 568 -10.45 0.79 -38.33
C GLY A 568 -10.73 2.21 -37.79
N ARG A 569 -10.81 2.43 -36.48
CA ARG A 569 -10.98 3.79 -35.90
C ARG A 569 -9.62 4.34 -35.51
N GLY A 570 -9.29 5.52 -36.01
CA GLY A 570 -8.03 6.22 -35.73
C GLY A 570 -7.79 6.36 -34.23
N GLU A 571 -7.00 5.44 -33.68
CA GLU A 571 -6.70 5.37 -32.26
C GLU A 571 -5.70 6.47 -31.93
N ILE A 572 -6.07 7.39 -31.03
CA ILE A 572 -5.17 8.45 -30.56
C ILE A 572 -4.03 7.77 -29.80
N THR A 573 -2.87 7.67 -30.44
CA THR A 573 -1.67 7.13 -29.80
C THR A 573 -1.14 8.15 -28.79
N ILE A 574 -1.16 7.78 -27.51
CA ILE A 574 -0.62 8.60 -26.43
C ILE A 574 0.87 8.36 -26.28
N ARG A 575 1.65 9.44 -26.30
CA ARG A 575 3.09 9.40 -26.05
C ARG A 575 3.39 9.55 -24.56
N PRO A 576 4.52 9.06 -24.05
CA PRO A 576 4.92 9.31 -22.67
C PRO A 576 5.01 10.80 -22.33
N PRO A 577 4.97 11.17 -21.04
CA PRO A 577 5.16 12.55 -20.63
C PRO A 577 6.60 13.00 -20.94
N LYS A 578 6.78 14.32 -21.07
CA LYS A 578 8.09 14.92 -21.36
C LYS A 578 9.06 14.81 -20.19
N THR A 579 8.53 14.68 -18.98
CA THR A 579 9.30 14.51 -17.75
C THR A 579 10.07 13.19 -17.77
N ARG A 580 11.40 13.28 -17.62
CA ARG A 580 12.28 12.11 -17.51
C ARG A 580 13.03 12.15 -16.21
N ARG A 581 13.28 10.96 -15.67
CA ARG A 581 14.16 10.79 -14.52
C ARG A 581 15.57 11.34 -14.85
N PRO A 582 16.17 12.20 -14.00
CA PRO A 582 17.57 12.59 -14.13
C PRO A 582 18.53 11.39 -14.09
N PRO A 583 19.70 11.47 -14.75
CA PRO A 583 20.71 10.41 -14.69
C PRO A 583 21.16 10.15 -13.24
N GLY A 584 21.14 8.89 -12.79
CA GLY A 584 21.61 8.50 -11.46
C GLY A 584 20.82 7.36 -10.82
N ARG A 585 21.40 6.74 -9.79
CA ARG A 585 20.77 5.60 -9.10
C ARG A 585 19.55 6.06 -8.29
N PRO A 586 18.36 5.44 -8.46
CA PRO A 586 17.22 5.67 -7.59
C PRO A 586 17.54 5.50 -6.11
N LYS A 587 17.21 6.51 -5.29
CA LYS A 587 17.07 6.32 -3.85
C LYS A 587 15.78 5.51 -3.60
N LYS A 588 15.93 4.20 -3.38
CA LYS A 588 14.84 3.28 -2.98
C LYS A 588 14.35 3.49 -1.55
N LYS A 589 14.82 4.54 -0.83
CA LYS A 589 14.29 4.86 0.51
C LYS A 589 12.82 5.27 0.37
N VAL A 590 11.96 4.46 0.98
CA VAL A 590 10.59 4.81 1.34
C VAL A 590 10.66 5.35 2.76
N LEU A 591 9.99 6.47 3.04
CA LEU A 591 9.88 7.00 4.39
C LEU A 591 9.20 5.92 5.24
N ARG A 592 9.88 5.48 6.29
CA ARG A 592 9.33 4.52 7.25
C ARG A 592 8.25 5.26 8.03
N ILE A 593 7.00 4.84 7.88
CA ILE A 593 5.87 5.38 8.61
C ILE A 593 6.04 4.90 10.06
N GLU A 594 6.56 5.76 10.93
CA GLU A 594 6.46 5.50 12.36
C GLU A 594 5.00 5.61 12.75
N SER A 595 4.44 4.56 13.35
CA SER A 595 3.08 4.52 13.85
C SER A 595 2.90 5.58 14.96
N PHE A 596 2.45 6.78 14.61
CA PHE A 596 2.22 7.89 15.55
C PHE A 596 0.88 7.74 16.31
N LYS A 597 0.51 6.52 16.73
CA LYS A 597 -0.78 6.28 17.39
C LYS A 597 -0.81 6.68 18.87
N ARG A 598 0.28 7.15 19.48
CA ARG A 598 0.33 7.73 20.86
C ARG A 598 1.71 8.36 21.15
N PRO A 599 1.83 9.27 22.13
CA PRO A 599 3.13 9.70 22.63
C PRO A 599 3.94 8.48 23.09
N LYS A 600 5.20 8.37 22.68
CA LYS A 600 6.16 7.49 23.36
C LYS A 600 6.22 7.96 24.82
N ARG A 601 6.02 7.03 25.77
CA ARG A 601 6.02 7.32 27.23
C ARG A 601 7.21 8.23 27.55
N ILE A 602 6.96 9.40 28.16
CA ILE A 602 8.02 10.32 28.58
C ILE A 602 8.88 9.54 29.58
N VAL A 603 10.11 9.22 29.16
CA VAL A 603 11.05 8.50 30.00
C VAL A 603 11.63 9.48 31.02
N GLN A 604 11.50 9.14 32.29
CA GLN A 604 12.24 9.81 33.36
C GLN A 604 13.64 9.21 33.44
N CYS A 605 14.65 10.06 33.40
CA CYS A 605 16.03 9.61 33.51
C CYS A 605 16.29 9.07 34.92
N GLY A 606 16.69 7.80 35.04
CA GLY A 606 17.05 7.20 36.34
C GLY A 606 18.29 7.81 37.03
N ARG A 607 19.04 8.70 36.36
CA ARG A 607 20.22 9.39 36.92
C ARG A 607 19.90 10.80 37.40
N CYS A 608 19.31 11.64 36.53
CA CYS A 608 19.05 13.04 36.86
C CYS A 608 17.59 13.33 37.22
N HIS A 609 16.72 12.31 37.16
CA HIS A 609 15.28 12.39 37.41
C HIS A 609 14.52 13.37 36.51
N MET A 610 15.18 13.99 35.53
CA MET A 610 14.57 14.85 34.52
C MET A 610 13.86 14.02 33.45
N LEU A 611 12.76 14.57 32.97
CA LEU A 611 11.95 14.00 31.90
C LEU A 611 12.59 14.22 30.52
N GLY A 612 12.34 13.32 29.57
CA GLY A 612 12.66 13.52 28.15
C GLY A 612 13.93 12.83 27.65
N HIS A 613 14.65 12.09 28.49
CA HIS A 613 15.77 11.24 28.08
C HIS A 613 15.95 10.03 29.01
N SER A 614 16.53 8.94 28.49
CA SER A 614 16.87 7.75 29.29
C SER A 614 18.22 7.94 30.01
N GLN A 615 18.46 7.19 31.10
CA GLN A 615 19.74 7.16 31.82
C GLN A 615 20.96 6.98 30.89
N LYS A 616 20.84 6.17 29.83
CA LYS A 616 21.91 5.92 28.83
C LYS A 616 22.31 7.16 28.01
N LYS A 617 21.46 8.19 27.95
CA LYS A 617 21.66 9.42 27.17
C LYS A 617 21.77 10.65 28.07
N CYS A 618 21.98 10.45 29.36
CA CYS A 618 22.09 11.52 30.33
C CYS A 618 23.47 12.18 30.21
N ALA A 619 23.50 13.50 30.03
CA ALA A 619 24.73 14.29 29.96
C ALA A 619 25.37 14.55 31.34
N LEU A 620 24.69 14.19 32.44
CA LEU A 620 25.29 14.21 33.76
C LEU A 620 26.35 13.11 33.84
N PRO A 621 27.59 13.43 34.29
CA PRO A 621 28.64 12.46 34.55
C PRO A 621 28.14 11.32 35.45
N MET A 622 28.74 10.14 35.30
CA MET A 622 28.38 8.97 36.12
C MET A 622 28.69 9.19 37.59
#